data_AF-A0A9E2ENP0-F1
#
_entry.id   AF-A0A9E2ENP0-F1
#
_cell.length_a   1.000
_cell.length_b   1.000
_cell.length_c   1.000
_cell.angle_alpha   90.00
_cell.angle_beta   90.00
_cell.angle_gamma   90.00
#
_symmetry.space_group_name_H-M   'P 1'
#
loop_
_entity.id
_entity.type
_entity.pdbx_description
1 polymer ?
#
loop_
_entity_poly.entity_id
_entity_poly.type
_entity_poly.pdbx_seq_one_letter_code
_entity_poly.pdbx_strand_id
1 'polypeptide(L)'
;MWCKSGIFNLIFAVFVFITQSLHAQQFERIETVSGLGILEENNGVAVADYDSDFDLDIFVVAKAMDEEGIEKSHSRLFRNNNDGSFSDVTDESGLMNLFPFDDDAEEYFGLVGFKHGASWGDYNNDGFPDLLLTNSYSIQLFRNLGNGTFIDLTQTTGLN
;
A
#
# COMPACT_ATOMS: atom_id res chain seq x y z
N MET A 1 -14.48 -62.50 -37.94
CA MET A 1 -13.65 -62.11 -36.78
C MET A 1 -13.24 -60.64 -36.93
N TRP A 2 -14.18 -59.71 -36.70
CA TRP A 2 -13.94 -58.25 -36.70
C TRP A 2 -14.94 -57.63 -35.73
N CYS A 3 -14.60 -57.59 -34.44
CA CYS A 3 -15.36 -56.89 -33.41
C CYS A 3 -14.40 -56.51 -32.28
N LYS A 4 -13.47 -55.59 -32.57
CA LYS A 4 -12.56 -55.02 -31.56
C LYS A 4 -12.19 -53.54 -31.79
N SER A 5 -12.79 -52.82 -32.74
CA SER A 5 -12.43 -51.41 -33.00
C SER A 5 -13.34 -50.38 -32.31
N GLY A 6 -14.56 -50.75 -31.90
CA GLY A 6 -15.53 -49.81 -31.32
C GLY A 6 -15.24 -49.40 -29.88
N ILE A 7 -14.66 -50.29 -29.07
CA ILE A 7 -14.38 -50.05 -27.64
C ILE A 7 -13.16 -49.15 -27.46
N PHE A 8 -12.17 -49.22 -28.35
CA PHE A 8 -10.95 -48.42 -28.26
C PHE A 8 -11.23 -46.93 -28.55
N ASN A 9 -12.12 -46.64 -29.52
CA ASN A 9 -12.54 -45.27 -29.83
C ASN A 9 -13.47 -44.67 -28.76
N LEU A 10 -14.22 -45.52 -28.03
CA LEU A 10 -15.08 -45.07 -26.93
C LEU A 10 -14.24 -44.67 -25.70
N ILE A 11 -13.13 -45.36 -25.44
CA ILE A 11 -12.22 -45.03 -24.33
C ILE A 11 -11.41 -43.76 -24.66
N PHE A 12 -11.07 -43.51 -25.93
CA PHE A 12 -10.42 -42.27 -26.36
C PHE A 12 -11.36 -41.05 -26.29
N ALA A 13 -12.66 -41.24 -26.54
CA ALA A 13 -13.66 -40.17 -26.47
C ALA A 13 -14.01 -39.74 -25.03
N VAL A 14 -13.93 -40.64 -24.06
CA VAL A 14 -14.17 -40.32 -22.64
C VAL A 14 -13.02 -39.49 -22.04
N PHE A 15 -11.81 -39.54 -22.62
CA PHE A 15 -10.66 -38.75 -22.18
C PHE A 15 -10.76 -37.24 -22.52
N VAL A 16 -11.70 -36.84 -23.38
CA VAL A 16 -11.82 -35.43 -23.85
C VAL A 16 -12.80 -34.60 -22.99
N PHE A 17 -13.50 -35.20 -22.02
CA PHE A 17 -14.54 -34.50 -21.24
C PHE A 17 -14.19 -34.22 -19.77
N ILE A 18 -12.92 -34.27 -19.38
CA ILE A 18 -12.47 -33.61 -18.15
C ILE A 18 -11.98 -32.21 -18.55
N THR A 19 -12.93 -31.31 -18.80
CA THR A 19 -12.62 -29.88 -18.86
C THR A 19 -12.29 -29.44 -17.45
N GLN A 20 -11.00 -29.31 -17.13
CA GLN A 20 -10.60 -28.59 -15.94
C GLN A 20 -10.91 -27.11 -16.19
N SER A 21 -12.00 -26.62 -15.60
CA SER A 21 -12.22 -25.18 -15.49
C SER A 21 -11.29 -24.66 -14.39
N LEU A 22 -10.16 -24.10 -14.79
CA LEU A 22 -9.38 -23.25 -13.91
C LEU A 22 -10.24 -22.02 -13.61
N HIS A 23 -10.84 -21.97 -12.42
CA HIS A 23 -11.44 -20.74 -11.92
C HIS A 23 -10.31 -19.76 -11.69
N ALA A 24 -10.31 -18.65 -12.44
CA ALA A 24 -9.48 -17.52 -12.10
C ALA A 24 -9.82 -17.05 -10.68
N GLN A 25 -8.84 -16.51 -9.97
CA GLN A 25 -9.07 -15.91 -8.67
C GLN A 25 -10.13 -14.81 -8.79
N GLN A 26 -11.17 -14.90 -7.97
CA GLN A 26 -12.19 -13.87 -7.88
C GLN A 26 -11.74 -12.83 -6.87
N PHE A 27 -11.91 -11.56 -7.22
CA PHE A 27 -11.62 -10.44 -6.34
C PHE A 27 -12.94 -9.76 -5.99
N GLU A 28 -13.13 -9.52 -4.70
CA GLU A 28 -14.25 -8.75 -4.19
C GLU A 28 -13.75 -7.38 -3.73
N ARG A 29 -14.57 -6.36 -3.93
CA ARG A 29 -14.32 -5.01 -3.45
C ARG A 29 -14.71 -4.97 -1.96
N ILE A 30 -13.76 -4.69 -1.07
CA ILE A 30 -13.94 -4.83 0.39
C ILE A 30 -13.66 -3.54 1.18
N GLU A 31 -13.57 -2.38 0.55
CA GLU A 31 -13.14 -1.12 1.18
C GLU A 31 -13.99 -0.71 2.40
N THR A 32 -15.27 -1.07 2.40
CA THR A 32 -16.17 -0.79 3.53
C THR A 32 -15.87 -1.71 4.70
N VAL A 33 -15.57 -2.99 4.43
CA VAL A 33 -15.31 -3.99 5.47
C VAL A 33 -13.89 -3.84 6.04
N SER A 34 -12.93 -3.44 5.20
CA SER A 34 -11.54 -3.21 5.62
C SER A 34 -11.33 -1.90 6.35
N GLY A 35 -12.33 -1.01 6.40
CA GLY A 35 -12.22 0.32 7.01
C GLY A 35 -11.48 1.35 6.13
N LEU A 36 -11.05 0.97 4.92
CA LEU A 36 -10.28 1.82 4.00
C LEU A 36 -11.15 2.70 3.10
N GLY A 37 -12.48 2.60 3.19
CA GLY A 37 -13.43 3.37 2.38
C GLY A 37 -13.39 4.89 2.60
N ILE A 38 -12.70 5.35 3.65
CA ILE A 38 -12.47 6.78 3.93
C ILE A 38 -11.41 7.41 3.02
N LEU A 39 -10.64 6.58 2.31
CA LEU A 39 -9.52 7.03 1.50
C LEU A 39 -9.98 7.50 0.13
N GLU A 40 -9.75 8.78 -0.15
CA GLU A 40 -10.04 9.43 -1.42
C GLU A 40 -8.85 10.28 -1.85
N GLU A 41 -8.72 10.57 -3.15
CA GLU A 41 -7.68 11.47 -3.67
C GLU A 41 -6.25 11.08 -3.25
N ASN A 42 -5.81 9.87 -3.62
CA ASN A 42 -4.50 9.33 -3.29
C ASN A 42 -3.64 9.09 -4.54
N ASN A 43 -2.33 9.25 -4.40
CA ASN A 43 -1.37 9.08 -5.50
C ASN A 43 -0.53 7.80 -5.38
N GLY A 44 -0.51 7.14 -4.22
CA GLY A 44 0.31 5.93 -4.04
C GLY A 44 -0.03 5.10 -2.81
N VAL A 45 0.53 3.90 -2.78
CA VAL A 45 0.46 2.97 -1.65
C VAL A 45 1.82 2.30 -1.48
N ALA A 46 2.23 2.08 -0.24
CA ALA A 46 3.41 1.30 0.13
C ALA A 46 3.03 0.29 1.21
N VAL A 47 3.55 -0.93 1.12
CA VAL A 47 3.17 -2.06 1.99
C VAL A 47 4.41 -2.65 2.65
N ALA A 48 4.39 -2.79 3.97
CA ALA A 48 5.44 -3.42 4.78
C ALA A 48 4.87 -3.83 6.15
N ASP A 49 5.54 -4.74 6.83
CA ASP A 49 5.34 -5.06 8.25
C ASP A 49 6.13 -4.02 9.07
N TYR A 50 5.50 -2.92 9.49
CA TYR A 50 6.25 -1.81 10.11
C TYR A 50 6.47 -2.01 11.61
N ASP A 51 5.65 -2.81 12.28
CA ASP A 51 5.71 -3.04 13.73
C ASP A 51 6.20 -4.45 14.12
N SER A 52 6.59 -5.27 13.14
CA SER A 52 7.17 -6.61 13.31
C SER A 52 6.22 -7.62 13.93
N ASP A 53 4.92 -7.50 13.63
CA ASP A 53 3.88 -8.42 14.11
C ASP A 53 3.56 -9.57 13.14
N PHE A 54 4.28 -9.62 12.01
CA PHE A 54 4.20 -10.61 10.93
C PHE A 54 2.96 -10.51 10.04
N ASP A 55 2.25 -9.38 10.05
CA ASP A 55 1.30 -9.06 9.00
C ASP A 55 1.74 -7.82 8.19
N LEU A 56 1.05 -7.56 7.08
CA LEU A 56 1.41 -6.45 6.19
C LEU A 56 0.49 -5.27 6.40
N ASP A 57 1.10 -4.12 6.68
CA ASP A 57 0.44 -2.84 6.87
C ASP A 57 0.44 -2.00 5.59
N ILE A 58 -0.37 -0.95 5.59
CA ILE A 58 -0.59 -0.12 4.41
C ILE A 58 -0.32 1.34 4.75
N PHE A 59 0.65 1.94 4.08
CA PHE A 59 0.80 3.39 4.02
C PHE A 59 0.21 3.93 2.72
N VAL A 60 -0.69 4.91 2.82
CA VAL A 60 -1.39 5.51 1.69
C VAL A 60 -0.95 6.96 1.54
N VAL A 61 -0.51 7.32 0.33
CA VAL A 61 -0.04 8.66 -0.01
C VAL A 61 -1.22 9.47 -0.54
N ALA A 62 -1.69 10.44 0.24
CA ALA A 62 -2.68 11.40 -0.23
C ALA A 62 -2.11 12.28 -1.34
N LYS A 63 -2.98 12.86 -2.16
CA LYS A 63 -2.61 13.71 -3.30
C LYS A 63 -2.18 15.11 -2.86
N ALA A 64 -2.88 15.73 -1.91
CA ALA A 64 -2.73 17.15 -1.57
C ALA A 64 -1.68 17.40 -0.46
N MET A 65 -1.30 18.66 -0.24
CA MET A 65 -0.61 19.07 1.00
C MET A 65 -1.50 18.82 2.21
N ASP A 66 -0.91 18.61 3.38
CA ASP A 66 -1.70 18.46 4.60
C ASP A 66 -2.37 19.80 4.97
N GLU A 67 -3.70 19.83 4.93
CA GLU A 67 -4.55 20.98 5.26
C GLU A 67 -5.39 20.65 6.51
N GLU A 68 -5.43 21.60 7.45
CA GLU A 68 -6.15 21.44 8.72
C GLU A 68 -7.65 21.25 8.48
N GLY A 69 -8.23 20.19 9.06
CA GLY A 69 -9.66 19.86 8.93
C GLY A 69 -10.06 19.22 7.60
N ILE A 70 -9.11 18.97 6.69
CA ILE A 70 -9.37 18.29 5.41
C ILE A 70 -8.77 16.88 5.44
N GLU A 71 -9.48 15.92 6.06
CA GLU A 71 -8.97 14.56 6.29
C GLU A 71 -8.37 13.85 5.06
N LYS A 72 -8.95 14.03 3.88
CA LYS A 72 -8.47 13.40 2.63
C LYS A 72 -7.14 13.96 2.12
N SER A 73 -6.67 15.08 2.66
CA SER A 73 -5.38 15.65 2.27
C SER A 73 -4.20 14.94 2.93
N HIS A 74 -4.45 14.19 4.01
CA HIS A 74 -3.42 13.57 4.84
C HIS A 74 -3.05 12.19 4.34
N SER A 75 -1.75 11.92 4.21
CA SER A 75 -1.26 10.55 4.01
C SER A 75 -1.44 9.76 5.31
N ARG A 76 -1.69 8.46 5.23
CA ARG A 76 -2.10 7.66 6.40
C ARG A 76 -1.39 6.34 6.49
N LEU A 77 -1.03 5.94 7.71
CA LEU A 77 -0.56 4.59 8.03
C LEU A 77 -1.72 3.78 8.64
N PHE A 78 -1.95 2.61 8.09
CA PHE A 78 -2.96 1.68 8.54
C PHE A 78 -2.31 0.38 9.01
N ARG A 79 -2.45 0.08 10.31
CA ARG A 79 -2.04 -1.21 10.86
C ARG A 79 -3.07 -2.27 10.53
N ASN A 80 -2.65 -3.41 10.01
CA ASN A 80 -3.53 -4.54 9.79
C ASN A 80 -3.89 -5.19 11.14
N ASN A 81 -5.16 -5.53 11.32
CA ASN A 81 -5.64 -6.13 12.57
C ASN A 81 -5.65 -7.67 12.53
N ASN A 82 -5.13 -8.26 11.44
CA ASN A 82 -5.12 -9.68 11.14
C ASN A 82 -6.52 -10.35 11.12
N ASP A 83 -7.57 -9.55 10.93
CA ASP A 83 -8.97 -10.01 10.84
C ASP A 83 -9.68 -9.50 9.57
N GLY A 84 -8.92 -8.91 8.64
CA GLY A 84 -9.42 -8.30 7.42
C GLY A 84 -9.80 -6.82 7.56
N SER A 85 -9.65 -6.24 8.76
CA SER A 85 -9.78 -4.81 9.01
C SER A 85 -8.43 -4.12 9.26
N PHE A 86 -8.43 -2.80 9.18
CA PHE A 86 -7.28 -1.96 9.46
C PHE A 86 -7.60 -0.88 10.49
N SER A 87 -6.60 -0.54 11.31
CA SER A 87 -6.65 0.58 12.25
C SER A 87 -5.83 1.75 11.69
N ASP A 88 -6.39 2.96 11.66
CA ASP A 88 -5.61 4.18 11.35
C ASP A 88 -4.69 4.49 12.54
N VAL A 89 -3.39 4.39 12.30
CA VAL A 89 -2.33 4.58 13.30
C VAL A 89 -1.47 5.80 12.98
N THR A 90 -1.95 6.70 12.13
CA THR A 90 -1.16 7.84 11.61
C THR A 90 -0.69 8.76 12.72
N ASP A 91 -1.56 9.11 13.67
CA ASP A 91 -1.23 9.96 14.82
C ASP A 91 -0.30 9.23 15.81
N GLU A 92 -0.63 7.98 16.18
CA GLU A 92 0.18 7.23 17.15
C GLU A 92 1.59 6.88 16.64
N SER A 93 1.75 6.70 15.32
CA SER A 93 3.05 6.43 14.69
C SER A 93 3.91 7.68 14.50
N GLY A 94 3.35 8.88 14.68
CA GLY A 94 4.05 10.15 14.47
C GLY A 94 4.19 10.55 12.99
N LEU A 95 3.42 9.94 12.09
CA LEU A 95 3.41 10.22 10.65
C LEU A 95 2.34 11.26 10.27
N MET A 96 2.14 12.27 11.12
CA MET A 96 1.24 13.41 10.85
C MET A 96 2.01 14.58 10.23
N ASN A 97 1.30 15.48 9.55
CA ASN A 97 1.85 16.70 8.95
C ASN A 97 2.97 16.40 7.92
N LEU A 98 2.72 15.41 7.07
CA LEU A 98 3.61 15.01 6.00
C LEU A 98 3.42 15.95 4.80
N PHE A 99 4.32 16.93 4.71
CA PHE A 99 4.26 18.02 3.73
C PHE A 99 3.06 18.95 3.97
N PRO A 100 3.11 19.74 5.07
CA PRO A 100 2.02 20.64 5.45
C PRO A 100 1.85 21.76 4.43
N PHE A 101 0.62 22.28 4.36
CA PHE A 101 0.30 23.41 3.51
C PHE A 101 1.21 24.61 3.78
N ASP A 102 1.75 25.17 2.71
CA ASP A 102 2.56 26.38 2.72
C ASP A 102 1.94 27.34 1.69
N ASP A 103 1.56 28.54 2.14
CA ASP A 103 0.91 29.58 1.33
C ASP A 103 1.76 29.96 0.10
N ASP A 104 3.07 29.75 0.16
CA ASP A 104 4.02 30.09 -0.91
C ASP A 104 4.26 28.95 -1.91
N ALA A 105 3.61 27.79 -1.73
CA ALA A 105 3.85 26.64 -2.58
C ALA A 105 3.14 26.75 -3.96
N GLU A 106 3.95 26.89 -5.03
CA GLU A 106 3.43 26.96 -6.39
C GLU A 106 3.10 25.58 -6.98
N GLU A 107 1.85 25.38 -7.43
CA GLU A 107 1.40 24.13 -8.06
C GLU A 107 2.31 23.76 -9.27
N TYR A 108 3.04 22.65 -9.15
CA TYR A 108 3.96 22.19 -10.18
C TYR A 108 3.21 21.40 -11.26
N PHE A 109 3.32 21.84 -12.52
CA PHE A 109 2.52 21.36 -13.67
C PHE A 109 2.80 19.92 -14.16
N GLY A 110 3.53 19.10 -13.40
CA GLY A 110 3.99 17.77 -13.83
C GLY A 110 3.05 16.62 -13.48
N LEU A 111 2.57 16.58 -12.24
CA LEU A 111 1.67 15.55 -11.71
C LEU A 111 0.50 16.24 -11.00
N VAL A 112 -0.65 15.56 -10.97
CA VAL A 112 -1.84 16.09 -10.29
C VAL A 112 -1.65 15.85 -8.79
N GLY A 113 -1.41 16.92 -8.03
CA GLY A 113 -1.14 16.87 -6.58
C GLY A 113 0.31 17.13 -6.21
N PHE A 114 0.57 17.16 -4.92
CA PHE A 114 1.86 17.57 -4.34
C PHE A 114 2.67 16.40 -3.79
N LYS A 115 2.02 15.35 -3.28
CA LYS A 115 2.68 14.13 -2.79
C LYS A 115 2.57 13.05 -3.87
N HIS A 116 3.64 12.30 -4.10
CA HIS A 116 3.73 11.39 -5.25
C HIS A 116 3.67 9.92 -4.84
N GLY A 117 4.66 9.45 -4.08
CA GLY A 117 4.75 8.04 -3.72
C GLY A 117 5.64 7.82 -2.51
N ALA A 118 5.56 6.62 -1.96
CA ALA A 118 6.36 6.19 -0.83
C ALA A 118 7.00 4.83 -1.09
N SER A 119 8.10 4.54 -0.39
CA SER A 119 8.76 3.25 -0.38
C SER A 119 9.26 2.93 1.02
N TRP A 120 9.24 1.65 1.35
CA TRP A 120 9.85 1.13 2.57
C TRP A 120 11.29 0.68 2.30
N GLY A 121 12.14 0.76 3.31
CA GLY A 121 13.48 0.17 3.30
C GLY A 121 14.19 0.38 4.62
N ASP A 122 14.99 -0.59 5.06
CA ASP A 122 15.85 -0.45 6.24
C ASP A 122 17.14 0.27 5.83
N TYR A 123 17.16 1.60 5.90
CA TYR A 123 18.28 2.38 5.36
C TYR A 123 19.50 2.35 6.29
N ASN A 124 19.29 2.04 7.57
CA ASN A 124 20.30 2.11 8.60
C ASN A 124 20.79 0.72 9.10
N ASN A 125 20.16 -0.36 8.61
CA ASN A 125 20.40 -1.76 8.96
C ASN A 125 20.08 -2.10 10.42
N ASP A 126 19.02 -1.51 11.01
CA ASP A 126 18.55 -1.83 12.36
C ASP A 126 17.46 -2.91 12.39
N GLY A 127 17.03 -3.38 11.21
CA GLY A 127 16.05 -4.43 11.06
C GLY A 127 14.60 -3.94 11.02
N PHE A 128 14.37 -2.62 11.11
CA PHE A 128 13.03 -2.03 11.01
C PHE A 128 12.88 -1.30 9.67
N PRO A 129 11.75 -1.43 8.96
CA PRO A 129 11.55 -0.73 7.70
C PRO A 129 11.32 0.77 7.97
N ASP A 130 12.17 1.61 7.37
CA ASP A 130 12.02 3.06 7.35
C ASP A 130 11.17 3.50 6.15
N LEU A 131 10.53 4.66 6.25
CA LEU A 131 9.63 5.18 5.23
C LEU A 131 10.28 6.34 4.46
N LEU A 132 10.39 6.20 3.15
CA LEU A 132 10.78 7.27 2.24
C LEU A 132 9.53 7.79 1.52
N LEU A 133 9.23 9.09 1.65
CA LEU A 133 8.11 9.77 0.99
C LEU A 133 8.64 10.80 -0.01
N THR A 134 8.01 10.89 -1.18
CA THR A 134 8.36 11.87 -2.21
C THR A 134 7.22 12.86 -2.44
N ASN A 135 7.56 14.15 -2.54
CA ASN A 135 6.65 15.22 -2.89
C ASN A 135 7.27 16.13 -3.98
N SER A 136 6.56 17.18 -4.40
CA SER A 136 7.00 18.06 -5.49
C SER A 136 8.27 18.86 -5.21
N TYR A 137 8.67 19.01 -3.95
CA TYR A 137 9.79 19.88 -3.55
C TYR A 137 10.92 19.13 -2.86
N SER A 138 10.64 17.97 -2.26
CA SER A 138 11.57 17.27 -1.39
C SER A 138 11.31 15.77 -1.36
N ILE A 139 12.29 15.06 -0.79
CA ILE A 139 12.18 13.66 -0.40
C ILE A 139 12.28 13.65 1.12
N GLN A 140 11.28 13.11 1.81
CA GLN A 140 11.26 12.99 3.26
C GLN A 140 11.62 11.57 3.68
N LEU A 141 12.49 11.43 4.68
CA LEU A 141 12.90 10.13 5.23
C LEU A 141 12.52 10.05 6.71
N PHE A 142 11.71 9.05 7.04
CA PHE A 142 11.24 8.78 8.38
C PHE A 142 11.84 7.48 8.87
N ARG A 143 12.65 7.57 9.92
CA ARG A 143 13.25 6.39 10.55
C ARG A 143 12.25 5.73 11.49
N ASN A 144 12.08 4.41 11.38
CA ASN A 144 11.33 3.63 12.33
C ASN A 144 12.16 3.40 13.60
N LEU A 145 11.58 3.63 14.78
CA LEU A 145 12.24 3.49 16.07
C LEU A 145 12.11 2.08 16.68
N GLY A 146 11.46 1.15 15.97
CA GLY A 146 11.27 -0.24 16.41
C GLY A 146 10.19 -0.43 17.47
N ASN A 147 9.38 0.60 17.71
CA ASN A 147 8.26 0.61 18.64
C ASN A 147 6.95 1.06 17.97
N GLY A 148 6.89 1.00 16.63
CA GLY A 148 5.77 1.47 15.83
C GLY A 148 5.71 2.99 15.62
N THR A 149 6.74 3.74 16.06
CA THR A 149 6.82 5.20 15.88
C THR A 149 7.97 5.60 14.98
N PHE A 150 7.82 6.77 14.35
CA PHE A 150 8.77 7.30 13.39
C PHE A 150 9.36 8.64 13.83
N ILE A 151 10.59 8.91 13.37
CA ILE A 151 11.23 10.22 13.48
C ILE A 151 11.62 10.75 12.11
N ASP A 152 11.29 12.01 11.83
CA ASP A 152 11.71 12.70 10.61
C ASP A 152 13.22 13.00 10.65
N LEU A 153 13.96 12.44 9.70
CA LEU A 153 15.40 12.64 9.55
C LEU A 153 15.79 13.37 8.27
N THR A 154 14.81 13.86 7.50
CA THR A 154 14.97 14.50 6.17
C THR A 154 16.14 15.49 6.13
N GLN A 155 16.16 16.45 7.07
CA GLN A 155 17.22 17.47 7.13
C GLN A 155 18.59 16.91 7.50
N THR A 156 18.63 15.86 8.32
CA THR A 156 19.89 15.28 8.83
C THR A 156 20.57 14.36 7.82
N THR A 157 19.82 13.83 6.85
CA THR A 157 20.32 12.93 5.80
C THR A 157 20.73 13.64 4.51
N GLY A 158 20.59 14.97 4.45
CA GLY A 158 20.91 15.75 3.24
C GLY A 158 19.91 15.56 2.10
N LEU A 159 18.71 15.08 2.42
CA LEU A 159 17.58 14.97 1.49
C LEU A 159 16.78 16.27 1.60
N ASN A 160 17.25 17.31 0.93
CA ASN A 160 16.60 18.62 0.89
C ASN A 160 16.61 19.16 -0.53
#